data_AF-A0ABD0RY66-F1
#
_entry.id   AF-A0ABD0RY66-F1
#
_cell.length_a   1.000
_cell.length_b   1.000
_cell.length_c   1.000
_cell.angle_alpha   90.00
_cell.angle_beta   90.00
_cell.angle_gamma   90.00
#
_symmetry.space_group_name_H-M   'P 1'
#
loop_
_entity.id
_entity.type
_entity.pdbx_description
1 polymer ?
#
loop_
_entity_poly.entity_id
_entity_poly.type
_entity_poly.pdbx_seq_one_letter_code
_entity_poly.pdbx_strand_id
1 'polypeptide(L)' 'SVLLSINKSGEIVEGDSVTLNCTSDSNPPAEISWFKGGTFVGSGRIYSISNISSEHSGEYKCKSINEHGEKYSDAVTLNI' A
#
# COMPACT_ATOMS: atom_id res chain seq x y z
N SER A 1 12.86 3.56 -7.92
CA SER A 1 11.72 2.66 -8.15
C SER A 1 10.88 2.59 -6.89
N VAL A 2 9.57 2.31 -7.03
CA VAL A 2 8.64 2.18 -5.89
C VAL A 2 7.89 0.88 -6.07
N LEU A 3 8.00 -0.04 -5.11
CA LEU A 3 7.45 -1.38 -5.20
C LEU A 3 6.49 -1.62 -4.04
N LEU A 4 5.28 -2.07 -4.36
CA LEU A 4 4.23 -2.42 -3.43
C LEU A 4 4.08 -3.94 -3.41
N SER A 5 3.98 -4.51 -2.21
CA SER A 5 3.75 -5.94 -1.99
C SER A 5 2.67 -6.16 -0.93
N ILE A 6 1.85 -7.20 -1.11
CA ILE A 6 0.87 -7.65 -0.12
C ILE A 6 1.48 -8.84 0.63
N ASN A 7 1.57 -8.73 1.94
CA ASN A 7 2.01 -9.79 2.84
C ASN A 7 0.79 -10.56 3.35
N LYS A 8 0.37 -11.57 2.60
CA LYS A 8 -0.58 -12.60 3.01
C LYS A 8 -0.27 -13.89 2.26
N SER A 9 -0.37 -15.03 2.94
CA SER A 9 -0.25 -16.35 2.32
C SER A 9 -1.64 -16.94 2.09
N GLY A 10 -1.98 -17.20 0.83
CA GLY A 10 -3.26 -17.79 0.44
C GLY A 10 -4.37 -16.78 0.16
N GLU A 11 -5.61 -17.28 0.07
CA GLU A 11 -6.80 -16.47 -0.12
C GLU A 11 -7.03 -15.57 1.10
N ILE A 12 -7.45 -14.33 0.86
CA ILE A 12 -7.80 -13.37 1.90
C ILE A 12 -9.29 -13.57 2.19
N VAL A 13 -9.63 -13.86 3.44
CA VAL A 13 -11.04 -14.01 3.86
C VAL A 13 -11.41 -12.95 4.90
N GLU A 14 -12.70 -12.67 5.04
CA GLU A 14 -13.18 -11.71 6.03
C GLU A 14 -12.72 -12.07 7.46
N GLY A 15 -12.32 -11.06 8.23
CA GLY A 15 -11.73 -11.23 9.56
C GLY A 15 -10.21 -11.35 9.56
N ASP A 16 -9.56 -11.60 8.42
CA ASP A 16 -8.11 -11.69 8.34
C ASP A 16 -7.40 -10.37 8.65
N SER A 17 -6.10 -10.47 8.92
CA SER A 17 -5.19 -9.33 8.92
C SER A 17 -4.29 -9.38 7.69
N VAL A 18 -4.25 -8.28 6.94
CA VAL A 18 -3.43 -8.13 5.73
C VAL A 18 -2.49 -6.94 5.93
N THR A 19 -1.24 -7.13 5.52
CA THR A 19 -0.24 -6.06 5.58
C THR A 19 0.27 -5.74 4.19
N LEU A 20 0.20 -4.48 3.80
CA LEU A 20 0.78 -3.97 2.57
C LEU A 20 2.11 -3.29 2.90
N ASN A 21 3.14 -3.55 2.10
CA ASN A 21 4.47 -2.99 2.27
C ASN A 21 4.89 -2.24 1.01
N CYS A 22 5.35 -1.01 1.18
CA CYS A 22 5.85 -0.15 0.13
C CYS A 22 7.34 0.12 0.35
N THR A 23 8.13 -0.19 -0.67
CA THR A 23 9.58 0.00 -0.66
C THR A 23 9.98 1.01 -1.73
N SER A 24 10.91 1.88 -1.38
CA SER A 24 11.45 2.92 -2.27
C SER A 24 12.97 2.94 -2.12
N ASP A 25 13.67 2.99 -3.24
CA ASP A 25 15.13 3.14 -3.32
C ASP A 25 15.57 4.62 -3.34
N SER A 26 14.65 5.53 -3.03
CA SER A 26 14.90 6.98 -2.99
C SER A 26 16.04 7.34 -2.03
N ASN A 27 16.95 8.19 -2.51
CA ASN A 27 17.98 8.84 -1.70
C ASN A 27 17.99 10.35 -2.04
N PRO A 28 17.66 11.26 -1.10
CA PRO A 28 17.34 11.01 0.30
C PRO A 28 16.07 10.16 0.54
N PRO A 29 15.91 9.56 1.73
CA PRO A 29 14.75 8.75 2.07
C PRO A 29 13.44 9.49 1.80
N ALA A 30 12.51 8.82 1.13
CA ALA A 30 11.20 9.37 0.83
C ALA A 30 10.18 9.08 1.92
N GLU A 31 9.24 10.01 2.06
CA GLU A 31 8.00 9.82 2.79
C GLU A 31 7.03 8.96 1.95
N ILE A 32 6.36 8.02 2.61
CA ILE A 32 5.44 7.08 1.96
C ILE A 32 4.00 7.40 2.34
N SER A 33 3.11 7.44 1.35
CA SER A 33 1.66 7.61 1.52
C SER A 33 0.90 6.54 0.74
N TRP A 34 -0.26 6.12 1.27
CA TRP A 34 -1.11 5.07 0.71
C TRP A 34 -2.40 5.64 0.15
N PHE A 35 -2.80 5.11 -0.99
CA PHE A 35 -4.00 5.51 -1.70
C PHE A 35 -4.83 4.29 -2.07
N LYS A 36 -6.13 4.33 -1.81
CA LYS A 36 -7.13 3.35 -2.23
C LYS A 36 -8.10 4.01 -3.20
N GLY A 37 -8.12 3.58 -4.47
CA GLY A 37 -9.00 4.16 -5.50
C GLY A 37 -8.81 5.68 -5.68
N GLY A 38 -7.61 6.20 -5.43
CA GLY A 38 -7.29 7.63 -5.46
C GLY A 38 -7.48 8.38 -4.13
N THR A 39 -8.12 7.77 -3.13
CA THR A 39 -8.31 8.38 -1.81
C THR A 39 -7.14 8.07 -0.88
N PHE A 40 -6.61 9.07 -0.19
CA PHE A 40 -5.58 8.87 0.83
C PHE A 40 -6.12 8.06 2.01
N VAL A 41 -5.40 7.00 2.39
CA VAL A 41 -5.82 6.09 3.49
C VAL A 41 -4.79 6.00 4.63
N GLY A 42 -3.56 6.48 4.43
CA GLY A 42 -2.55 6.46 5.49
C GLY A 42 -1.14 6.79 5.01
N SER A 43 -0.21 6.84 5.95
CA SER A 43 1.21 7.10 5.70
C SER A 43 2.10 6.05 6.38
N GLY A 44 3.37 5.99 5.95
CA GLY A 44 4.36 5.05 6.45
C GLY A 44 4.63 3.90 5.48
N ARG A 45 5.73 3.18 5.69
CA ARG A 45 6.18 2.09 4.79
C ARG A 45 5.27 0.87 4.82
N ILE A 46 4.55 0.68 5.93
CA ILE A 46 3.70 -0.48 6.19
C ILE A 46 2.29 0.02 6.43
N TYR A 47 1.31 -0.54 5.72
CA TYR A 47 -0.12 -0.29 5.92
C TYR A 47 -0.79 -1.60 6.31
N SER A 48 -1.28 -1.66 7.55
CA SER A 48 -1.90 -2.87 8.10
C SER A 48 -3.41 -2.69 8.23
N ILE A 49 -4.14 -3.66 7.71
CA ILE A 49 -5.59 -3.75 7.83
C ILE A 49 -5.90 -4.95 8.70
N SER A 50 -6.48 -4.72 9.87
CA SER A 50 -6.98 -5.77 10.76
C SER A 50 -8.46 -5.99 10.55
N ASN A 51 -8.93 -7.23 10.68
CA ASN A 51 -10.36 -7.57 10.54
C ASN A 51 -10.90 -7.10 9.18
N ILE A 52 -10.29 -7.61 8.13
CA ILE A 52 -10.58 -7.21 6.75
C ILE A 52 -12.01 -7.61 6.35
N SER A 53 -12.60 -6.87 5.43
CA SER A 53 -13.96 -7.05 4.94
C SER A 53 -14.05 -6.67 3.47
N SER A 54 -15.16 -7.00 2.81
CA SER A 54 -15.44 -6.58 1.43
C SER A 54 -15.27 -5.07 1.16
N GLU A 55 -15.46 -4.22 2.16
CA GLU A 55 -15.23 -2.76 2.05
C GLU A 55 -13.75 -2.40 1.85
N HIS A 56 -12.83 -3.29 2.16
CA HIS A 56 -11.40 -3.08 1.98
C HIS A 56 -10.91 -3.46 0.58
N SER A 57 -11.73 -4.16 -0.21
CA SER A 57 -11.42 -4.51 -1.61
C SER A 57 -11.22 -3.26 -2.47
N GLY A 58 -10.28 -3.32 -3.41
CA GLY A 58 -10.01 -2.24 -4.36
C GLY A 58 -8.54 -2.12 -4.77
N GLU A 59 -8.26 -1.10 -5.59
CA GLU A 59 -6.91 -0.80 -6.08
C GLU A 59 -6.13 0.03 -5.05
N TYR A 60 -4.96 -0.47 -4.66
CA TYR A 60 -4.02 0.23 -3.79
C TYR A 60 -2.76 0.67 -4.55
N LYS A 61 -2.31 1.88 -4.25
CA LYS A 61 -1.04 2.45 -4.69
C LYS A 61 -0.34 3.06 -3.49
N CYS A 62 0.99 3.01 -3.49
CA CYS A 62 1.78 3.83 -2.59
C CYS A 62 2.51 4.93 -3.37
N LYS A 63 2.66 6.08 -2.74
CA LYS A 63 3.40 7.23 -3.24
C LYS A 63 4.63 7.44 -2.39
N SER A 64 5.77 7.57 -3.04
CA SER A 64 7.05 7.96 -2.46
C SER A 64 7.33 9.41 -2.84
N ILE A 65 7.57 10.29 -1.87
CA ILE A 65 7.93 11.69 -2.11
C ILE A 65 9.20 12.08 -1.35
N ASN A 66 10.15 12.70 -2.04
CA ASN A 66 11.33 13.31 -1.45
C ASN A 66 11.63 14.67 -2.11
N GLU A 67 12.75 15.30 -1.77
CA GLU A 67 13.14 16.60 -2.33
C GLU A 67 13.34 16.62 -3.85
N HIS A 68 13.53 15.45 -4.48
CA HIS A 68 13.69 15.33 -5.93
C HIS A 68 12.37 15.11 -6.66
N GLY A 69 11.26 14.88 -5.93
CA GLY A 69 9.92 14.75 -6.50
C GLY A 69 9.13 13.57 -5.93
N GLU A 70 8.07 13.20 -6.64
CA GLU A 70 7.18 12.11 -6.26
C GLU A 70 7.10 11.00 -7.31
N LYS A 71 6.89 9.77 -6.84
CA LYS A 71 6.67 8.60 -7.68
C LYS A 71 5.64 7.66 -7.05
N TYR A 72 4.74 7.13 -7.87
CA TYR A 72 3.78 6.11 -7.47
C TYR A 72 4.30 4.72 -7.79
N SER A 73 3.88 3.73 -6.99
CA SER A 73 4.02 2.32 -7.33
C SER A 73 3.05 1.94 -8.45
N ASP A 74 3.28 0.76 -9.01
CA ASP A 74 2.24 0.06 -9.75
C ASP A 74 1.03 -0.22 -8.84
N ALA A 75 -0.13 -0.34 -9.47
CA ALA A 75 -1.38 -0.69 -8.82
C ALA A 75 -1.39 -2.16 -8.38
N VAL A 76 -1.89 -2.43 -7.18
CA VAL A 76 -2.24 -3.79 -6.78
C VAL A 76 -3.67 -3.83 -6.30
N THR A 77 -4.45 -4.78 -6.84
CA THR A 77 -5.83 -5.00 -6.42
C THR A 77 -5.86 -5.94 -5.23
N LEU A 78 -6.42 -5.47 -4.13
CA LEU A 78 -6.77 -6.30 -2.98
C LEU A 78 -8.18 -6.82 -3.19
N ASN A 79 -8.32 -8.14 -3.27
CA ASN A 79 -9.61 -8.82 -3.39
C ASN A 79 -9.85 -9.63 -2.13
N ILE A 80 -10.95 -9.32 -1.45
CA ILE A 80 -11.58 -10.11 -0.39
C ILE A 80 -12.90 -10.65 -0.95
#